data_AF-A0A0C9RTE9-F1
#
_entry.id   AF-A0A0C9RTE9-F1
#
_cell.length_a   1.000
_cell.length_b   1.000
_cell.length_c   1.000
_cell.angle_alpha   90.00
_cell.angle_beta   90.00
_cell.angle_gamma   90.00
#
_symmetry.space_group_name_H-M   'P 1'
#
loop_
_entity.id
_entity.type
_entity.pdbx_description
1 polymer ?
#
loop_
_entity_poly.entity_id
_entity_poly.type
_entity_poly.pdbx_seq_one_letter_code
_entity_poly.pdbx_strand_id
1 'polypeptide(L)'
;RQSAKPDFIAQLGWIVFYVCNSGVMQSEELEHTAKLCHLVANRTVLYSTAPKENAPALTSLLVCLADWSCRWEKLAVAVSRTPGITTTLGCLLNAPFLHLRREALWLMHCLSGALALCNLTDICAATNGIVPLLTPGAACVPQVLTLLQRVATSLPTFRNSLKGNLAVLAQLQQMTPEHQSECQKLLEILQLP
;
A
#
# COMPACT_ATOMS: atom_id res chain seq x y z
N ARG A 1 20.12 -21.00 -16.48
CA ARG A 1 19.01 -21.02 -15.49
C ARG A 1 18.11 -19.78 -15.68
N GLN A 2 17.51 -19.59 -16.85
CA GLN A 2 16.83 -18.35 -17.26
C GLN A 2 15.39 -18.54 -17.80
N SER A 3 14.71 -19.66 -17.53
CA SER A 3 13.44 -19.99 -18.23
C SER A 3 12.16 -19.95 -17.38
N ALA A 4 12.13 -19.31 -16.20
CA ALA A 4 10.92 -19.29 -15.34
C ALA A 4 10.26 -17.90 -15.15
N LYS A 5 10.80 -16.83 -15.77
CA LYS A 5 10.25 -15.47 -15.66
C LYS A 5 8.99 -15.17 -16.51
N PRO A 6 8.76 -15.81 -17.68
CA PRO A 6 7.54 -15.54 -18.48
C PRO A 6 6.25 -16.05 -17.82
N ASP A 7 6.32 -17.13 -17.04
CA ASP A 7 5.14 -17.82 -16.52
C ASP A 7 4.43 -17.03 -15.42
N PHE A 8 5.15 -16.38 -14.51
CA PHE A 8 4.49 -15.68 -13.40
C PHE A 8 3.69 -14.47 -13.89
N ILE A 9 4.22 -13.69 -14.84
CA ILE A 9 3.52 -12.51 -15.38
C ILE A 9 2.33 -12.95 -16.23
N ALA A 10 2.46 -14.03 -17.00
CA ALA A 10 1.34 -14.61 -17.75
C ALA A 10 0.26 -15.16 -16.81
N GLN A 11 0.64 -15.87 -15.74
CA GLN A 11 -0.28 -16.39 -14.73
C GLN A 11 -0.97 -15.26 -13.96
N LEU A 12 -0.22 -14.24 -13.52
CA LEU A 12 -0.78 -13.06 -12.85
C LEU A 12 -1.75 -12.31 -13.78
N GLY A 13 -1.37 -12.12 -15.05
CA GLY A 13 -2.23 -11.50 -16.07
C GLY A 13 -3.51 -12.30 -16.32
N TRP A 14 -3.43 -13.64 -16.34
CA TRP A 14 -4.59 -14.52 -16.50
C TRP A 14 -5.53 -14.44 -15.30
N ILE A 15 -4.99 -14.41 -14.07
CA ILE A 15 -5.79 -14.32 -12.84
C ILE A 15 -6.44 -12.94 -12.71
N VAL A 16 -5.72 -11.85 -12.98
CA VAL A 16 -6.29 -10.49 -12.98
C VAL A 16 -7.41 -10.39 -14.02
N PHE A 17 -7.21 -10.93 -15.21
CA PHE A 17 -8.24 -10.97 -16.26
C PHE A 17 -9.47 -11.77 -15.80
N TYR A 18 -9.28 -12.95 -15.19
CA TYR A 18 -10.38 -13.82 -14.78
C TYR A 18 -11.17 -13.28 -13.58
N VAL A 19 -10.46 -12.81 -12.54
CA VAL A 19 -11.06 -12.22 -11.32
C VAL A 19 -11.82 -10.93 -11.63
N CYS A 20 -11.32 -10.11 -12.56
CA CYS A 20 -11.98 -8.85 -12.90
C CYS A 20 -13.16 -9.02 -13.85
N ASN A 21 -13.20 -10.05 -14.70
CA ASN A 21 -14.29 -10.25 -15.67
C ASN A 21 -15.49 -11.03 -15.14
N SER A 22 -15.33 -11.87 -14.12
CA SER A 22 -16.39 -12.82 -13.73
C SER A 22 -17.41 -12.25 -12.73
N GLY A 23 -17.09 -11.17 -12.02
CA GLY A 23 -18.03 -10.42 -11.14
C GLY A 23 -18.62 -11.19 -9.95
N VAL A 24 -18.52 -12.51 -9.93
CA VAL A 24 -19.04 -13.43 -8.91
C VAL A 24 -18.01 -14.55 -8.75
N MET A 25 -17.19 -14.50 -7.69
CA MET A 25 -16.34 -15.64 -7.35
C MET A 25 -17.12 -16.65 -6.51
N GLN A 26 -17.15 -17.90 -6.96
CA GLN A 26 -17.72 -19.03 -6.22
C GLN A 26 -16.84 -19.42 -5.03
N SER A 27 -17.39 -20.15 -4.05
CA SER A 27 -16.70 -20.49 -2.80
C SER A 27 -15.41 -21.29 -2.97
N GLU A 28 -15.31 -22.16 -3.99
CA GLU A 28 -14.08 -22.92 -4.29
C GLU A 28 -13.00 -22.04 -4.94
N GLU A 29 -13.42 -21.04 -5.73
CA GLU A 29 -12.53 -20.06 -6.37
C GLU A 29 -11.89 -19.13 -5.33
N LEU A 30 -12.56 -18.89 -4.21
CA LEU A 30 -12.02 -18.15 -3.06
C LEU A 30 -10.82 -18.86 -2.41
N GLU A 31 -10.83 -20.19 -2.31
CA GLU A 31 -9.69 -20.92 -1.71
C GLU A 31 -8.46 -20.90 -2.62
N HIS A 32 -8.66 -21.12 -3.93
CA HIS A 32 -7.58 -21.00 -4.92
C HIS A 32 -7.04 -19.57 -4.98
N THR A 33 -7.91 -18.57 -4.93
CA THR A 33 -7.48 -17.18 -4.95
C THR A 33 -6.78 -16.78 -3.65
N ALA A 34 -7.18 -17.34 -2.50
CA ALA A 34 -6.45 -17.15 -1.25
C ALA A 34 -5.04 -17.74 -1.30
N LYS A 35 -4.86 -18.93 -1.88
CA LYS A 35 -3.53 -19.56 -2.08
C LYS A 35 -2.65 -18.71 -3.01
N LEU A 36 -3.21 -18.20 -4.10
CA LEU A 36 -2.52 -17.32 -5.03
C LEU A 36 -2.17 -15.97 -4.39
N CYS A 37 -3.11 -15.38 -3.66
CA CYS A 37 -2.90 -14.15 -2.88
C CYS A 37 -1.74 -14.29 -1.89
N HIS A 38 -1.70 -15.42 -1.17
CA HIS A 38 -0.59 -15.72 -0.27
C HIS A 38 0.75 -15.87 -1.03
N LEU A 39 0.76 -16.50 -2.21
CA LEU A 39 1.98 -16.61 -3.03
C LEU A 39 2.47 -15.22 -3.48
N VAL A 40 1.57 -14.36 -3.95
CA VAL A 40 1.88 -12.98 -4.38
C VAL A 40 2.39 -12.17 -3.19
N ALA A 41 1.79 -12.30 -2.01
CA ALA A 41 2.25 -11.64 -0.78
C ALA A 41 3.66 -12.09 -0.40
N ASN A 42 3.93 -13.40 -0.38
CA ASN A 42 5.28 -13.93 -0.11
C ASN A 42 6.32 -13.45 -1.14
N ARG A 43 5.96 -13.38 -2.42
CA ARG A 43 6.84 -12.84 -3.47
C ARG A 43 7.11 -11.36 -3.29
N THR A 44 6.11 -10.59 -2.86
CA THR A 44 6.26 -9.17 -2.53
C THR A 44 7.26 -8.98 -1.39
N VAL A 45 7.13 -9.78 -0.32
CA VAL A 45 8.08 -9.79 0.79
C VAL A 45 9.49 -10.10 0.30
N LEU A 46 9.68 -11.18 -0.47
CA LEU A 46 10.97 -11.55 -1.02
C LEU A 46 11.60 -10.44 -1.87
N TYR A 47 10.84 -9.86 -2.80
CA TYR A 47 11.35 -8.86 -3.75
C TYR A 47 11.63 -7.51 -3.09
N SER A 48 10.98 -7.22 -1.95
CA SER A 48 11.19 -5.99 -1.18
C SER A 48 12.58 -5.88 -0.56
N THR A 49 13.35 -6.98 -0.49
CA THR A 49 14.75 -6.98 -0.02
C THR A 49 15.71 -6.22 -0.95
N ALA A 50 15.36 -6.10 -2.24
CA ALA A 50 16.12 -5.36 -3.25
C ALA A 50 15.16 -4.52 -4.12
N PRO A 51 14.55 -3.46 -3.57
CA PRO A 51 13.46 -2.74 -4.22
C PRO A 51 13.91 -1.99 -5.48
N LYS A 52 15.20 -1.64 -5.57
CA LYS A 52 15.78 -1.03 -6.78
C LYS A 52 15.77 -1.98 -7.98
N GLU A 53 16.17 -3.22 -7.74
CA GLU A 53 16.33 -4.24 -8.78
C GLU A 53 14.97 -4.83 -9.20
N ASN A 54 14.02 -4.89 -8.26
CA ASN A 54 12.72 -5.52 -8.46
C ASN A 54 11.57 -4.53 -8.70
N ALA A 55 11.84 -3.24 -8.93
CA ALA A 55 10.81 -2.20 -8.98
C ALA A 55 9.63 -2.49 -9.94
N PRO A 56 9.85 -2.97 -11.19
CA PRO A 56 8.73 -3.29 -12.08
C PRO A 56 7.84 -4.41 -11.52
N ALA A 57 8.46 -5.48 -11.02
CA ALA A 57 7.73 -6.60 -10.46
C ALA A 57 7.00 -6.21 -9.16
N LEU A 58 7.64 -5.46 -8.27
CA LEU A 58 7.04 -4.96 -7.04
C LEU A 58 5.82 -4.09 -7.32
N THR A 59 5.87 -3.23 -8.35
CA THR A 59 4.73 -2.41 -8.74
C THR A 59 3.52 -3.30 -9.09
N SER A 60 3.72 -4.27 -10.00
CA SER A 60 2.63 -5.19 -10.39
C SER A 60 2.10 -6.03 -9.23
N LEU A 61 2.99 -6.49 -8.35
CA LEU A 61 2.62 -7.27 -7.17
C LEU A 61 1.80 -6.45 -6.18
N LEU A 62 2.24 -5.22 -5.86
CA LEU A 62 1.53 -4.33 -4.94
C LEU A 62 0.14 -3.96 -5.46
N VAL A 63 0.03 -3.61 -6.74
CA VAL A 63 -1.25 -3.31 -7.40
C VAL A 63 -2.18 -4.53 -7.31
N CYS A 64 -1.67 -5.71 -7.64
CA CYS A 64 -2.44 -6.96 -7.59
C CYS A 64 -2.97 -7.26 -6.17
N LEU A 65 -2.12 -7.11 -5.14
CA LEU A 65 -2.54 -7.30 -3.75
C LEU A 65 -3.54 -6.24 -3.30
N ALA A 66 -3.39 -4.99 -3.73
CA ALA A 66 -4.28 -3.90 -3.37
C ALA A 66 -5.68 -4.12 -3.99
N ASP A 67 -5.74 -4.49 -5.27
CA ASP A 67 -6.99 -4.79 -5.97
C ASP A 67 -7.74 -5.99 -5.36
N TRP A 68 -7.04 -7.05 -4.98
CA TRP A 68 -7.67 -8.19 -4.30
C TRP A 68 -8.14 -7.82 -2.90
N SER A 69 -7.32 -7.11 -2.13
CA SER A 69 -7.61 -6.75 -0.75
C SER A 69 -8.73 -5.72 -0.64
N CYS A 70 -8.87 -4.82 -1.62
CA CYS A 70 -9.92 -3.80 -1.60
C CYS A 70 -11.31 -4.37 -1.88
N ARG A 71 -11.39 -5.49 -2.62
CA ARG A 71 -12.66 -6.14 -2.95
C ARG A 71 -13.07 -7.14 -1.89
N TRP A 72 -12.12 -7.88 -1.31
CA TRP A 72 -12.42 -9.00 -0.44
C TRP A 72 -11.64 -8.95 0.88
N GLU A 73 -12.37 -8.66 1.96
CA GLU A 73 -11.81 -8.53 3.32
C GLU A 73 -11.03 -9.78 3.77
N LYS A 74 -11.51 -10.99 3.43
CA LYS A 74 -10.79 -12.24 3.74
C LYS A 74 -9.38 -12.27 3.15
N LEU A 75 -9.19 -11.72 1.96
CA LEU A 75 -7.87 -11.62 1.34
C LEU A 75 -7.02 -10.53 2.01
N ALA A 76 -7.61 -9.40 2.38
CA ALA A 76 -6.90 -8.37 3.16
C ALA A 76 -6.37 -8.95 4.49
N VAL A 77 -7.16 -9.77 5.18
CA VAL A 77 -6.74 -10.50 6.39
C VAL A 77 -5.62 -11.50 6.07
N ALA A 78 -5.71 -12.24 4.96
CA ALA A 78 -4.65 -13.18 4.57
C ALA A 78 -3.33 -12.47 4.25
N VAL A 79 -3.38 -11.36 3.52
CA VAL A 79 -2.20 -10.55 3.17
C VAL A 79 -1.57 -9.96 4.42
N SER A 80 -2.34 -9.31 5.28
CA SER A 80 -1.82 -8.69 6.54
C SER A 80 -1.21 -9.70 7.51
N ARG A 81 -1.66 -10.97 7.48
CA ARG A 81 -1.07 -12.07 8.27
C ARG A 81 0.14 -12.72 7.62
N THR A 82 0.52 -12.33 6.41
CA THR A 82 1.71 -12.88 5.74
C THR A 82 2.96 -12.42 6.50
N PRO A 83 3.83 -13.35 6.95
CA PRO A 83 5.04 -12.99 7.69
C PRO A 83 5.91 -11.99 6.93
N GLY A 84 6.30 -10.90 7.61
CA GLY A 84 7.14 -9.85 7.04
C GLY A 84 6.40 -8.79 6.21
N ILE A 85 5.07 -8.91 5.99
CA ILE A 85 4.35 -7.94 5.16
C ILE A 85 4.38 -6.52 5.72
N THR A 86 4.28 -6.36 7.04
CA THR A 86 4.32 -5.04 7.71
C THR A 86 5.71 -4.41 7.58
N THR A 87 6.77 -5.20 7.77
CA THR A 87 8.16 -4.79 7.53
C THR A 87 8.39 -4.41 6.07
N THR A 88 7.86 -5.19 5.13
CA THR A 88 7.89 -4.90 3.69
C THR A 88 7.20 -3.59 3.36
N LEU A 89 6.01 -3.32 3.91
CA LEU A 89 5.31 -2.05 3.71
C LEU A 89 6.13 -0.86 4.23
N GLY A 90 6.73 -0.99 5.43
CA GLY A 90 7.64 0.03 5.96
C GLY A 90 8.86 0.26 5.07
N CYS A 91 9.48 -0.81 4.58
CA CYS A 91 10.61 -0.72 3.63
C CYS A 91 10.20 0.00 2.34
N LEU A 92 9.05 -0.35 1.77
CA LEU A 92 8.58 0.19 0.49
C LEU A 92 8.08 1.63 0.59
N LEU A 93 7.56 2.07 1.74
CA LEU A 93 7.30 3.50 2.00
C LEU A 93 8.58 4.34 1.89
N ASN A 94 9.74 3.77 2.23
CA ASN A 94 11.05 4.41 2.07
C ASN A 94 11.78 4.03 0.78
N ALA A 95 11.10 3.35 -0.16
CA ALA A 95 11.73 2.92 -1.42
C ALA A 95 12.31 4.10 -2.22
N PRO A 96 13.36 3.90 -3.02
CA PRO A 96 13.96 4.98 -3.81
C PRO A 96 13.03 5.53 -4.90
N PHE A 97 12.05 4.74 -5.35
CA PHE A 97 11.12 5.15 -6.39
C PHE A 97 9.77 5.61 -5.81
N LEU A 98 9.33 6.80 -6.20
CA LEU A 98 8.07 7.40 -5.70
C LEU A 98 6.83 6.54 -5.97
N HIS A 99 6.76 5.91 -7.14
CA HIS A 99 5.62 5.05 -7.48
C HIS A 99 5.50 3.87 -6.49
N LEU A 100 6.61 3.23 -6.08
CA LEU A 100 6.56 2.14 -5.10
C LEU A 100 6.04 2.60 -3.74
N ARG A 101 6.41 3.81 -3.31
CA ARG A 101 5.90 4.39 -2.05
C ARG A 101 4.39 4.62 -2.13
N ARG A 102 3.92 5.14 -3.28
CA ARG A 102 2.48 5.35 -3.55
C ARG A 102 1.73 4.03 -3.54
N GLU A 103 2.23 3.01 -4.25
CA GLU A 103 1.57 1.69 -4.29
C GLU A 103 1.58 1.01 -2.91
N ALA A 104 2.66 1.16 -2.13
CA ALA A 104 2.69 0.67 -0.75
C ALA A 104 1.65 1.37 0.14
N LEU A 105 1.50 2.70 0.00
CA LEU A 105 0.48 3.46 0.72
C LEU A 105 -0.94 3.06 0.29
N TRP A 106 -1.15 2.78 -1.00
CA TRP A 106 -2.43 2.29 -1.49
C TRP A 106 -2.74 0.89 -0.93
N LEU A 107 -1.78 -0.03 -0.94
CA LEU A 107 -1.95 -1.33 -0.31
C LEU A 107 -2.25 -1.20 1.20
N MET A 108 -1.56 -0.31 1.92
CA MET A 108 -1.88 -0.01 3.32
C MET A 108 -3.33 0.46 3.50
N HIS A 109 -3.85 1.28 2.59
CA HIS A 109 -5.27 1.66 2.62
C HIS A 109 -6.18 0.45 2.44
N CYS A 110 -5.91 -0.42 1.47
CA CYS A 110 -6.72 -1.62 1.22
C CYS A 110 -6.66 -2.63 2.37
N LEU A 111 -5.57 -2.62 3.14
CA LEU A 111 -5.36 -3.50 4.29
C LEU A 111 -5.75 -2.86 5.63
N SER A 112 -6.23 -1.62 5.66
CA SER A 112 -6.27 -0.82 6.90
C SER A 112 -7.07 -1.47 8.03
N GLY A 113 -8.22 -2.08 7.74
CA GLY A 113 -9.00 -2.81 8.74
C GLY A 113 -8.25 -3.99 9.35
N ALA A 114 -7.49 -4.73 8.55
CA ALA A 114 -6.72 -5.87 9.03
C ALA A 114 -5.40 -5.45 9.72
N LEU A 115 -4.74 -4.39 9.22
CA LEU A 115 -3.52 -3.82 9.80
C LEU A 115 -3.76 -3.20 11.18
N ALA A 116 -4.98 -2.81 11.54
CA ALA A 116 -5.32 -2.32 12.86
C ALA A 116 -5.01 -3.33 13.99
N LEU A 117 -4.90 -4.62 13.65
CA LEU A 117 -4.58 -5.71 14.57
C LEU A 117 -3.10 -6.13 14.52
N CYS A 118 -2.29 -5.48 13.69
CA CYS A 118 -0.89 -5.83 13.47
C CYS A 118 0.07 -4.91 14.24
N ASN A 119 1.32 -5.37 14.41
CA ASN A 119 2.39 -4.49 14.82
C ASN A 119 2.81 -3.57 13.65
N LEU A 120 2.65 -2.26 13.84
CA LEU A 120 2.92 -1.24 12.82
C LEU A 120 4.26 -0.51 13.02
N THR A 121 5.16 -0.98 13.92
CA THR A 121 6.43 -0.29 14.22
C THR A 121 7.23 0.08 12.97
N ASP A 122 7.44 -0.85 12.04
CA ASP A 122 8.23 -0.61 10.83
C ASP A 122 7.58 0.42 9.89
N ILE A 123 6.25 0.37 9.77
CA ILE A 123 5.47 1.34 8.98
C ILE A 123 5.54 2.73 9.61
N CYS A 124 5.42 2.80 10.94
CA CYS A 124 5.45 4.03 11.70
C CYS A 124 6.83 4.72 11.65
N ALA A 125 7.91 3.93 11.67
CA ALA A 125 9.28 4.41 11.48
C ALA A 125 9.53 4.94 10.05
N ALA A 126 8.71 4.54 9.08
CA ALA A 126 8.87 4.88 7.66
C ALA A 126 8.06 6.10 7.20
N THR A 127 7.47 6.89 8.11
CA THR A 127 6.65 8.07 7.75
C THR A 127 7.41 9.15 6.98
N ASN A 128 8.74 9.22 7.12
CA ASN A 128 9.60 10.10 6.29
C ASN A 128 9.51 9.75 4.78
N GLY A 129 9.14 8.51 4.47
CA GLY A 129 8.85 8.04 3.12
C GLY A 129 7.73 8.82 2.42
N ILE A 130 6.81 9.42 3.19
CA ILE A 130 5.68 10.18 2.67
C ILE A 130 6.09 11.56 2.13
N VAL A 131 7.15 12.16 2.68
CA VAL A 131 7.54 13.54 2.36
C VAL A 131 7.70 13.77 0.83
N PRO A 132 8.40 12.91 0.06
CA PRO A 132 8.52 13.09 -1.38
C PRO A 132 7.24 12.81 -2.19
N LEU A 133 6.22 12.19 -1.59
CA LEU A 133 4.90 12.04 -2.21
C LEU A 133 4.05 13.31 -2.10
N LEU A 134 4.43 14.21 -1.19
CA LEU A 134 3.80 15.49 -0.93
C LEU A 134 4.57 16.65 -1.56
N THR A 135 5.38 16.40 -2.60
CA THR A 135 6.06 17.48 -3.30
C THR A 135 5.03 18.39 -4.00
N PRO A 136 5.02 19.70 -3.72
CA PRO A 136 4.06 20.63 -4.33
C PRO A 136 4.12 20.59 -5.86
N GLY A 137 2.94 20.58 -6.49
CA GLY A 137 2.80 20.53 -7.95
C GLY A 137 2.88 19.13 -8.57
N ALA A 138 3.15 18.07 -7.79
CA ALA A 138 3.07 16.71 -8.30
C ALA A 138 1.60 16.30 -8.53
N ALA A 139 1.30 15.78 -9.73
CA ALA A 139 -0.06 15.39 -10.12
C ALA A 139 -0.68 14.29 -9.24
N CYS A 140 0.13 13.53 -8.49
CA CYS A 140 -0.34 12.49 -7.59
C CYS A 140 -0.77 13.00 -6.21
N VAL A 141 -0.55 14.28 -5.87
CA VAL A 141 -0.83 14.85 -4.54
C VAL A 141 -2.28 14.65 -4.08
N PRO A 142 -3.33 14.92 -4.89
CA PRO A 142 -4.72 14.70 -4.45
C PRO A 142 -4.99 13.26 -4.03
N GLN A 143 -4.45 12.31 -4.78
CA GLN A 143 -4.59 10.88 -4.52
C GLN A 143 -3.85 10.49 -3.24
N VAL A 144 -2.63 10.97 -3.06
CA VAL A 144 -1.82 10.73 -1.86
C VAL A 144 -2.50 11.30 -0.62
N LEU A 145 -3.01 12.53 -0.68
CA LEU A 145 -3.75 13.15 0.44
C LEU A 145 -4.98 12.32 0.82
N THR A 146 -5.76 11.88 -0.16
CA THR A 146 -6.93 11.02 0.07
C THR A 146 -6.54 9.70 0.73
N LEU A 147 -5.46 9.06 0.26
CA LEU A 147 -4.97 7.83 0.86
C LEU A 147 -4.50 8.06 2.30
N LEU A 148 -3.72 9.12 2.56
CA LEU A 148 -3.26 9.45 3.91
C LEU A 148 -4.41 9.71 4.87
N GLN A 149 -5.44 10.43 4.45
CA GLN A 149 -6.65 10.65 5.26
C GLN A 149 -7.30 9.31 5.65
N ARG A 150 -7.53 8.42 4.68
CA ARG A 150 -8.20 7.13 4.93
C ARG A 150 -7.37 6.21 5.82
N VAL A 151 -6.06 6.13 5.57
CA VAL A 151 -5.14 5.32 6.37
C VAL A 151 -5.03 5.89 7.79
N ALA A 152 -4.85 7.20 7.95
CA ALA A 152 -4.75 7.83 9.26
C ALA A 152 -6.05 7.70 10.08
N THR A 153 -7.22 7.77 9.43
CA THR A 153 -8.50 7.51 10.10
C THR A 153 -8.62 6.07 10.58
N SER A 154 -8.16 5.11 9.77
CA SER A 154 -8.30 3.69 10.07
C SER A 154 -7.22 3.13 11.01
N LEU A 155 -6.04 3.76 11.04
CA LEU A 155 -4.85 3.29 11.75
C LEU A 155 -4.34 4.35 12.74
N PRO A 156 -4.87 4.41 13.98
CA PRO A 156 -4.48 5.41 14.98
C PRO A 156 -2.97 5.45 15.26
N THR A 157 -2.29 4.30 15.31
CA THR A 157 -0.83 4.23 15.53
C THR A 157 -0.05 4.90 14.40
N PHE A 158 -0.48 4.70 13.15
CA PHE A 158 0.13 5.35 12.00
C PHE A 158 -0.18 6.85 11.98
N ARG A 159 -1.43 7.24 12.30
CA ARG A 159 -1.83 8.65 12.46
C ARG A 159 -0.97 9.38 13.48
N ASN A 160 -0.74 8.78 14.65
CA ASN A 160 0.10 9.39 15.69
C ASN A 160 1.54 9.56 15.22
N SER A 161 2.04 8.60 14.43
CA SER A 161 3.37 8.69 13.83
C SER A 161 3.45 9.79 12.77
N LEU A 162 2.42 9.98 11.95
CA LEU A 162 2.33 11.11 11.01
C LEU A 162 2.23 12.45 11.74
N LYS A 163 1.42 12.53 12.81
CA LYS A 163 1.27 13.72 13.67
C LYS A 163 2.60 14.13 14.30
N GLY A 164 3.43 13.17 14.70
CA GLY A 164 4.77 13.42 15.24
C GLY A 164 5.82 13.76 14.19
N ASN A 165 5.52 13.66 12.89
CA ASN A 165 6.49 13.87 11.83
C ASN A 165 6.50 15.32 11.34
N LEU A 166 7.45 16.11 11.86
CA LEU A 166 7.59 17.53 11.53
C LEU A 166 7.80 17.80 10.03
N ALA A 167 8.47 16.90 9.31
CA ALA A 167 8.73 17.09 7.88
C ALA A 167 7.45 16.91 7.05
N VAL A 168 6.60 15.95 7.41
CA VAL A 168 5.27 15.78 6.79
C VAL A 168 4.40 17.00 7.07
N LEU A 169 4.35 17.48 8.31
CA LEU A 169 3.58 18.66 8.67
C LEU A 169 4.05 19.91 7.91
N ALA A 170 5.36 20.11 7.79
CA ALA A 170 5.91 21.21 7.01
C ALA A 170 5.52 21.14 5.53
N GLN A 171 5.54 19.95 4.91
CA GLN A 171 5.08 19.78 3.52
C GLN A 171 3.60 20.10 3.37
N LEU A 172 2.75 19.65 4.30
CA LEU A 172 1.31 19.95 4.26
C LEU A 172 1.01 21.45 4.38
N GLN A 173 1.83 22.20 5.14
CA GLN A 173 1.72 23.66 5.25
C GLN A 173 2.17 24.41 3.99
N GLN A 174 3.07 23.82 3.20
CA GLN A 174 3.60 24.40 1.96
C GLN A 174 2.76 24.05 0.72
N MET A 175 1.62 23.39 0.90
CA MET A 175 0.78 22.95 -0.21
C MET A 175 0.16 24.11 -0.98
N THR A 176 -0.01 23.91 -2.28
CA THR A 176 -0.63 24.89 -3.17
C THR A 176 -2.11 25.09 -2.82
N PRO A 177 -2.69 26.28 -3.12
CA PRO A 177 -4.10 26.58 -2.81
C PRO A 177 -5.09 25.53 -3.36
N GLU A 178 -4.77 24.93 -4.50
CA GLU A 178 -5.56 23.89 -5.16
C GLU A 178 -5.80 22.65 -4.27
N HIS A 179 -4.89 22.36 -3.34
CA HIS A 179 -4.96 21.18 -2.48
C HIS A 179 -5.33 21.52 -1.02
N GLN A 180 -5.61 22.79 -0.73
CA GLN A 180 -5.73 23.30 0.63
C GLN A 180 -6.88 22.64 1.41
N SER A 181 -8.03 22.40 0.76
CA SER A 181 -9.17 21.69 1.37
C SER A 181 -8.77 20.27 1.83
N GLU A 182 -8.03 19.53 1.00
CA GLU A 182 -7.67 18.14 1.28
C GLU A 182 -6.55 18.06 2.32
N CYS A 183 -5.64 19.03 2.31
CA CYS A 183 -4.63 19.18 3.36
C CYS A 183 -5.30 19.49 4.70
N GLN A 184 -6.27 20.40 4.73
CA GLN A 184 -6.98 20.79 5.95
C GLN A 184 -7.71 19.60 6.57
N LYS A 185 -8.44 18.80 5.78
CA LYS A 185 -9.07 17.56 6.25
C LYS A 185 -8.06 16.59 6.87
N LEU A 186 -6.88 16.44 6.26
CA LEU A 186 -5.83 15.59 6.81
C LEU A 186 -5.31 16.16 8.14
N LEU A 187 -5.06 17.47 8.23
CA LEU A 187 -4.62 18.13 9.46
C LEU A 187 -5.63 17.96 10.60
N GLU A 188 -6.93 18.06 10.31
CA GLU A 188 -8.00 17.80 11.28
C GLU A 188 -7.98 16.35 11.78
N ILE A 189 -7.81 15.39 10.86
CA ILE A 189 -7.65 13.97 11.24
C ILE A 189 -6.44 13.80 12.16
N LEU A 190 -5.30 14.43 11.86
CA LEU A 190 -4.10 14.34 12.69
C LEU A 190 -4.27 14.97 14.09
N GLN A 191 -5.27 15.82 14.29
CA GLN A 191 -5.57 16.43 15.59
C GLN A 191 -6.48 15.55 16.47
N LEU A 192 -7.12 14.52 15.91
CA LEU A 192 -7.96 13.59 16.66
C LEU A 192 -7.19 12.90 17.80
N PRO A 193 -7.88 12.56 18.91
CA PRO A 193 -7.30 11.79 20.01
C PRO A 193 -6.89 10.38 19.57
#